data_AF-A0A1C6F8E5-F1
#
_entry.id   AF-A0A1C6F8E5-F1
#
_cell.length_a   1.000
_cell.length_b   1.000
_cell.length_c   1.000
_cell.angle_alpha   90.00
_cell.angle_beta   90.00
_cell.angle_gamma   90.00
#
_symmetry.space_group_name_H-M   'P 1'
#
loop_
_entity.id
_entity.type
_entity.pdbx_description
1 polymer ?
#
loop_
_entity_poly.entity_id
_entity_poly.type
_entity_poly.pdbx_seq_one_letter_code
_entity_poly.pdbx_strand_id
1 'polypeptide(L)'
;MMDEGYVLKRIEELCEKEGWSHYVLAKRSGISQSTISNMFSRTNQPTFITVAKVCDAFGITMAQFFDSEQHLDLTDEQEDILRMYDVMSAQKKELVKAFMNGLMKS
;
A
#
# COMPACT_ATOMS: atom_id res chain seq x y z
N MET A 1 12.41 -6.23 2.27
CA MET A 1 12.23 -7.31 3.27
C MET A 1 11.32 -6.74 4.34
N MET A 2 10.19 -7.39 4.64
CA MET A 2 9.30 -6.93 5.72
C MET A 2 10.05 -7.06 7.05
N ASP A 3 10.34 -5.94 7.72
CA ASP A 3 11.02 -5.91 9.02
C ASP A 3 10.02 -6.00 10.18
N GLU A 4 10.51 -6.23 11.41
CA GLU A 4 9.69 -6.39 12.62
C GLU A 4 8.78 -5.18 12.96
N GLY A 5 8.89 -4.05 12.26
CA GLY A 5 8.08 -2.85 12.46
C GLY A 5 7.20 -2.43 11.29
N TYR A 6 7.20 -3.16 10.16
CA TYR A 6 6.48 -2.78 8.94
C TYR A 6 5.00 -2.42 9.20
N VAL A 7 4.28 -3.30 9.93
CA VAL A 7 2.84 -3.13 10.17
C VAL A 7 2.57 -1.83 10.93
N LEU A 8 3.38 -1.51 11.94
CA LEU A 8 3.19 -0.27 12.72
C LEU A 8 3.48 0.97 11.88
N LYS A 9 4.57 0.96 11.12
CA LYS A 9 4.91 2.05 10.18
C LYS A 9 3.80 2.28 9.18
N ARG A 10 3.26 1.20 8.59
CA ARG A 10 2.16 1.29 7.63
C ARG A 10 0.89 1.89 8.24
N ILE A 11 0.58 1.55 9.49
CA ILE A 11 -0.56 2.16 10.19
C ILE A 11 -0.32 3.65 10.42
N GLU A 12 0.90 4.06 10.82
CA GLU A 12 1.24 5.48 10.94
C GLU A 12 1.12 6.24 9.62
N GLU A 13 1.64 5.70 8.52
CA GLU A 13 1.50 6.30 7.18
C GLU A 13 0.04 6.53 6.80
N LEU A 14 -0.83 5.54 7.04
CA LEU A 14 -2.26 5.64 6.75
C LEU A 14 -2.93 6.69 7.64
N CYS A 15 -2.56 6.75 8.93
CA CYS A 15 -3.01 7.79 9.85
C CYS A 15 -2.58 9.18 9.40
N GLU A 16 -1.33 9.37 8.98
CA GLU A 16 -0.81 10.65 8.49
C GLU A 16 -1.52 11.09 7.21
N LYS A 17 -1.72 10.17 6.26
CA LYS A 17 -2.41 10.44 4.98
C LYS A 17 -3.85 10.92 5.19
N GLU A 18 -4.56 10.32 6.14
CA GLU A 18 -5.96 10.65 6.45
C GLU A 18 -6.10 11.74 7.53
N GLY A 19 -5.00 12.22 8.11
CA GLY A 19 -4.99 13.19 9.21
C GLY A 19 -5.59 12.65 10.52
N TRP A 20 -5.51 11.34 10.76
CA TRP A 20 -6.07 10.69 11.94
C TRP A 20 -5.06 10.63 13.08
N SER A 21 -5.47 11.06 14.27
CA SER A 21 -4.76 10.71 15.49
C SER A 21 -5.02 9.26 15.86
N HIS A 22 -4.15 8.67 16.71
CA HIS A 22 -4.40 7.35 17.32
C HIS A 22 -5.76 7.28 18.01
N TYR A 23 -6.24 8.40 18.54
CA TYR A 23 -7.58 8.48 19.11
C TYR A 23 -8.67 8.19 18.07
N VAL A 24 -8.59 8.84 16.91
CA VAL A 24 -9.54 8.64 15.80
C VAL A 24 -9.44 7.21 15.26
N LEU A 25 -8.23 6.67 15.10
CA LEU A 25 -8.02 5.30 14.66
C LEU A 25 -8.69 4.29 15.59
N ALA A 26 -8.52 4.41 16.90
CA ALA A 26 -9.14 3.50 17.87
C ALA A 26 -10.67 3.60 17.84
N LYS A 27 -11.23 4.81 17.71
CA LYS A 27 -12.68 4.99 17.57
C LYS A 27 -13.23 4.33 16.29
N ARG A 28 -12.53 4.46 15.16
CA ARG A 28 -12.98 3.93 13.86
C ARG A 28 -12.77 2.42 13.72
N SER A 29 -11.69 1.88 14.26
CA SER A 29 -11.37 0.43 14.22
C SER A 29 -12.07 -0.38 15.32
N GLY A 30 -12.70 0.27 16.29
CA GLY A 30 -13.26 -0.40 17.47
C GLY A 30 -12.19 -1.05 18.35
N ILE A 31 -10.93 -0.64 18.20
CA ILE A 31 -9.80 -1.06 19.05
C ILE A 31 -9.71 -0.07 20.21
N SER A 32 -9.48 -0.56 21.43
CA SER A 32 -9.36 0.32 22.59
C SER A 32 -8.15 1.25 22.48
N GLN A 33 -8.25 2.46 23.04
CA GLN A 33 -7.14 3.42 23.09
C GLN A 33 -5.90 2.84 23.77
N SER A 34 -6.08 2.09 24.86
CA SER A 34 -4.97 1.44 25.57
C SER A 34 -4.31 0.37 24.72
N THR A 35 -5.09 -0.38 23.92
CA THR A 35 -4.54 -1.35 22.96
C THR A 35 -3.69 -0.65 21.90
N ILE A 36 -4.20 0.41 21.27
CA ILE A 36 -3.43 1.18 20.26
C ILE A 36 -2.17 1.78 20.89
N SER A 37 -2.28 2.43 22.05
CA SER A 37 -1.12 3.00 22.74
C SER A 37 -0.08 1.95 23.12
N ASN A 38 -0.48 0.77 23.60
CA ASN A 38 0.44 -0.33 23.90
C ASN A 38 1.11 -0.91 22.65
N MET A 39 0.38 -0.96 21.53
CA MET A 39 0.86 -1.45 20.24
C MET A 39 2.05 -0.62 19.73
N PHE A 40 1.94 0.72 19.82
CA PHE A 40 2.98 1.65 19.40
C PHE A 40 4.10 1.84 20.43
N SER A 41 3.83 1.70 21.73
CA SER A 41 4.85 1.94 22.78
C SER A 41 5.71 0.74 23.15
N ARG A 42 5.17 -0.48 23.06
CA ARG A 42 5.87 -1.72 23.46
C ARG A 42 6.41 -2.53 22.29
N THR A 43 6.29 -2.01 21.06
CA THR A 43 6.64 -2.73 19.81
C THR A 43 6.00 -4.13 19.73
N ASN A 44 4.85 -4.31 20.38
CA ASN A 44 4.10 -5.56 20.29
C ASN A 44 3.46 -5.62 18.91
N GLN A 45 3.82 -6.63 18.13
CA GLN A 45 3.26 -6.77 16.79
C GLN A 45 1.73 -6.91 16.84
N PRO A 46 1.00 -6.13 16.03
CA PRO A 46 -0.44 -6.29 15.90
C PRO A 46 -0.78 -7.70 15.43
N THR A 47 -1.79 -8.33 16.03
CA THR A 47 -2.28 -9.62 15.53
C THR A 47 -2.96 -9.45 14.17
N PHE A 48 -3.10 -10.53 13.42
CA PHE A 48 -3.85 -10.53 12.16
C PHE A 48 -5.25 -9.88 12.29
N ILE A 49 -5.97 -10.19 13.38
CA ILE A 49 -7.31 -9.62 13.65
C ILE A 49 -7.24 -8.10 13.89
N THR A 50 -6.17 -7.64 14.54
CA THR A 50 -5.94 -6.21 14.78
C THR A 50 -5.73 -5.48 13.46
N VAL A 51 -4.89 -6.03 12.57
CA VAL A 51 -4.65 -5.46 11.23
C VAL A 51 -5.93 -5.43 10.41
N ALA A 52 -6.73 -6.51 10.43
CA ALA A 52 -8.03 -6.58 9.78
C ALA A 52 -8.96 -5.41 10.20
N LYS A 53 -9.12 -5.20 11.51
CA LYS A 53 -9.93 -4.08 12.03
C LYS A 53 -9.40 -2.71 11.64
N VAL A 54 -8.08 -2.56 11.56
CA VAL A 54 -7.46 -1.31 11.11
C VAL A 54 -7.79 -1.07 9.63
N CYS A 55 -7.73 -2.10 8.79
CA CYS A 55 -8.03 -1.97 7.37
C CYS A 55 -9.52 -1.72 7.12
N ASP A 56 -10.41 -2.36 7.87
CA ASP A 56 -11.84 -2.04 7.87
C ASP A 56 -12.07 -0.57 8.23
N ALA A 57 -11.33 -0.03 9.21
CA ALA A 57 -11.44 1.37 9.60
C ALA A 57 -11.06 2.33 8.46
N PHE A 58 -10.01 1.99 7.71
CA PHE A 58 -9.53 2.77 6.55
C PHE A 58 -10.28 2.47 5.25
N GLY A 59 -11.15 1.45 5.23
CA GLY A 59 -11.86 1.04 4.01
C GLY A 59 -10.97 0.39 2.96
N ILE A 60 -9.87 -0.25 3.37
CA ILE A 60 -8.92 -0.95 2.50
C ILE A 60 -8.89 -2.45 2.79
N THR A 61 -8.42 -3.24 1.84
CA THR A 61 -8.23 -4.69 2.01
C THR A 61 -6.88 -5.02 2.66
N MET A 62 -6.71 -6.25 3.16
CA MET A 62 -5.39 -6.75 3.58
C MET A 62 -4.35 -6.65 2.46
N ALA A 63 -4.74 -7.00 1.23
CA ALA A 63 -3.82 -6.91 0.09
C ALA A 63 -3.31 -5.47 -0.05
N GLN A 64 -4.20 -4.48 -0.07
CA GLN A 64 -3.85 -3.06 -0.17
C GLN A 64 -3.06 -2.53 1.04
N PHE A 65 -3.27 -3.10 2.23
CA PHE A 65 -2.47 -2.76 3.40
C PHE A 65 -1.01 -3.22 3.26
N PHE A 66 -0.80 -4.44 2.76
CA PHE A 66 0.53 -5.02 2.55
C PHE A 66 1.18 -4.64 1.22
N ASP A 67 0.42 -4.01 0.33
CA ASP A 67 0.87 -3.46 -0.96
C ASP A 67 1.33 -1.99 -0.83
N SER A 68 2.13 -1.68 0.19
CA SER A 68 2.56 -0.29 0.42
C SER A 68 3.70 0.16 -0.49
N GLU A 69 4.27 -0.73 -1.31
CA GLU A 69 5.34 -0.38 -2.25
C GLU A 69 5.14 -1.09 -3.60
N GLN A 70 4.49 -0.39 -4.54
CA GLN A 70 4.62 -0.63 -5.98
C GLN A 70 4.24 -2.02 -6.51
N HIS A 71 3.09 -2.60 -6.14
CA HIS A 71 2.45 -3.57 -7.03
C HIS A 71 1.25 -2.95 -7.73
N LEU A 72 1.43 -2.69 -9.02
CA LEU A 72 0.29 -2.56 -9.91
C LEU A 72 -0.33 -3.96 -10.01
N ASP A 73 -1.62 -4.08 -9.68
CA ASP A 73 -2.41 -5.25 -10.07
C ASP A 73 -2.60 -5.19 -11.59
N LEU A 74 -1.61 -5.72 -12.31
CA LEU A 74 -1.58 -5.77 -13.76
C LEU A 74 -2.54 -6.85 -14.25
N THR A 75 -3.28 -6.56 -15.32
CA THR A 75 -3.92 -7.63 -16.10
C THR A 75 -2.86 -8.47 -16.80
N ASP A 76 -3.20 -9.71 -17.19
CA ASP A 76 -2.30 -10.59 -17.98
C ASP A 76 -1.75 -9.83 -19.22
N GLU A 77 -2.60 -9.05 -19.88
CA GLU A 77 -2.23 -8.22 -21.02
C GLU A 77 -1.22 -7.11 -20.65
N GLN A 78 -1.41 -6.44 -19.52
CA GLN A 78 -0.48 -5.40 -19.06
C GLN A 78 0.86 -6.00 -18.62
N GLU A 79 0.85 -7.17 -18.00
CA GLU A 79 2.08 -7.88 -17.61
C GLU A 79 2.89 -8.30 -18.85
N ASP A 80 2.23 -8.84 -19.87
CA ASP A 80 2.89 -9.23 -21.11
C ASP A 80 3.52 -8.04 -21.84
N ILE A 81 2.84 -6.90 -21.88
CA ILE A 81 3.39 -5.65 -22.45
C ILE A 81 4.64 -5.20 -21.68
N LEU A 82 4.63 -5.27 -20.35
CA LEU A 82 5.77 -4.89 -19.52
C LEU A 82 6.97 -5.83 -19.70
N ARG A 83 6.73 -7.14 -19.78
CA ARG A 83 7.77 -8.14 -20.09
C ARG A 83 8.44 -7.87 -21.44
N MET A 84 7.65 -7.54 -22.46
CA MET A 84 8.17 -7.14 -23.77
C MET A 84 8.97 -5.85 -23.70
N TYR A 85 8.48 -4.86 -22.95
CA TYR A 85 9.13 -3.58 -22.78
C TYR A 85 10.49 -3.72 -22.08
N ASP A 86 10.60 -4.53 -21.02
CA ASP A 86 11.80 -4.62 -20.20
C ASP A 86 13.05 -5.09 -20.95
N VAL A 87 12.89 -6.01 -21.91
CA VAL A 87 13.99 -6.53 -22.73
C VAL A 87 14.44 -5.60 -23.86
N MET A 88 13.78 -4.45 -24.04
CA MET A 88 14.13 -3.49 -25.10
C MET A 88 15.34 -2.61 -24.76
N SER A 89 16.07 -2.18 -25.78
CA SER A 89 17.12 -1.15 -25.62
C SER A 89 16.50 0.20 -25.23
N ALA A 90 17.31 1.07 -24.62
CA ALA A 90 16.87 2.41 -24.23
C ALA A 90 16.25 3.20 -25.39
N GLN A 91 16.83 3.13 -26.60
CA GLN A 91 16.26 3.82 -27.76
C GLN A 91 14.87 3.29 -28.14
N LYS A 92 14.66 1.97 -28.07
CA LYS A 92 13.37 1.34 -28.38
C LYS A 92 12.32 1.66 -27.32
N LYS A 93 12.69 1.67 -26.03
CA LYS A 93 11.80 2.08 -24.93
C LYS A 93 11.27 3.50 -25.15
N GLU A 94 12.13 4.44 -25.56
CA GLU A 94 11.70 5.81 -25.87
C GLU A 94 10.74 5.90 -27.06
N LEU A 95 10.94 5.08 -28.11
CA LEU A 95 10.01 5.01 -29.23
C LEU A 95 8.63 4.49 -28.81
N VAL A 96 8.59 3.44 -27.97
CA VAL A 96 7.33 2.89 -27.45
C VAL A 96 6.60 3.94 -26.61
N LYS A 97 7.30 4.67 -25.74
CA LYS A 97 6.70 5.79 -24.99
C LYS A 97 6.14 6.87 -25.92
N ALA A 98 6.90 7.28 -26.93
CA ALA A 98 6.47 8.30 -27.89
C ALA A 98 5.21 7.86 -28.66
N PHE A 99 5.15 6.60 -29.08
CA PHE A 99 4.00 6.01 -29.75
C PHE A 99 2.76 5.99 -28.86
N MET A 100 2.88 5.46 -27.62
CA MET A 100 1.77 5.45 -26.65
C MET A 100 1.25 6.87 -26.37
N ASN A 101 2.16 7.84 -26.21
CA ASN A 101 1.81 9.24 -26.03
C ASN A 101 1.06 9.83 -27.24
N GLY A 102 1.43 9.44 -28.46
CA GLY A 102 0.73 9.84 -29.68
C GLY A 102 -0.71 9.31 -29.73
N LEU A 103 -0.92 8.05 -29.35
CA LEU A 103 -2.25 7.44 -29.29
C LEU A 103 -3.14 8.07 -28.22
N MET A 104 -2.59 8.51 -27.08
CA MET A 104 -3.36 9.15 -26.01
C MET A 104 -3.77 10.60 -26.30
N LYS A 105 -3.10 11.28 -27.23
CA LYS A 105 -3.36 12.70 -27.57
C LYS A 105 -4.35 12.87 -28.74
N SER A 106 -5.06 11.81 -29.09
CA SER A 106 -6.05 11.78 -30.20
C SER A 106 -7.47 11.88 -29.67
#